data_AF-A0A923N758-F1
#
_entry.id   AF-A0A923N758-F1
#
_cell.length_a   1.000
_cell.length_b   1.000
_cell.length_c   1.000
_cell.angle_alpha   90.00
_cell.angle_beta   90.00
_cell.angle_gamma   90.00
#
_symmetry.space_group_name_H-M   'P 1'
#
loop_
_entity.id
_entity.type
_entity.pdbx_description
1 polymer ?
#
loop_
_entity_poly.entity_id
_entity_poly.type
_entity_poly.pdbx_seq_one_letter_code
_entity_poly.pdbx_strand_id
1 'polypeptide(L)'
;MPNPQESKIEDFAFDYLQGYYTSQQGAKNVLISRSEKNKQGIEVEGMFTFKHPDNTIFLATVTFKNSQKLTDLLTAYKKQGLNKLRFLTPVLLLMLGVYASVQFKGGIVGLAVTCVAAVAGFILHTYLLKYYLKRRVNNLLDVLKMHQSNEQWLGLSISSLVFRNNNLASYFLKLCQRRGIGVITVGKRAKVVLMQEPRTNVSRKGDFLSHYVSEHSIRKAIQDNTILRVA
;
A
#
# COMPACT_ATOMS: atom_id res chain seq x y z
N MET A 1 -1.50 -7.56 19.36
CA MET A 1 -0.82 -8.83 19.02
C MET A 1 -1.15 -9.15 17.57
N PRO A 2 -0.14 -9.37 16.70
CA PRO A 2 -0.38 -9.75 15.30
C PRO A 2 -1.12 -11.08 15.23
N ASN A 3 -1.98 -11.25 14.23
CA ASN A 3 -2.70 -12.51 14.02
C ASN A 3 -1.68 -13.60 13.62
N PRO A 4 -1.71 -14.82 14.19
CA PRO A 4 -0.76 -15.88 13.84
C PRO A 4 -0.66 -16.19 12.33
N GLN A 5 -1.73 -15.93 11.57
CA GLN A 5 -1.72 -16.05 10.11
C GLN A 5 -1.00 -14.89 9.39
N GLU A 6 -1.02 -13.68 9.95
CA GLU A 6 -0.31 -12.52 9.41
C GLU A 6 1.20 -12.70 9.56
N SER A 7 1.66 -13.12 10.75
CA SER A 7 3.08 -13.40 10.99
C SER A 7 3.65 -14.42 9.99
N LYS A 8 2.91 -15.51 9.72
CA LYS A 8 3.34 -16.49 8.70
C LYS A 8 3.45 -15.91 7.31
N ILE A 9 2.58 -14.96 6.96
CA ILE A 9 2.55 -14.34 5.64
C ILE A 9 3.67 -13.32 5.47
N GLU A 10 3.99 -12.59 6.54
CA GLU A 10 5.14 -11.70 6.60
C GLU A 10 6.44 -12.50 6.41
N ASP A 11 6.56 -13.67 7.05
CA ASP A 11 7.70 -14.57 6.88
C ASP A 11 7.87 -15.02 5.43
N PHE A 12 6.81 -15.46 4.73
CA PHE A 12 6.92 -15.87 3.32
C PHE A 12 7.36 -14.73 2.40
N ALA A 13 6.85 -13.53 2.63
CA ALA A 13 7.26 -12.34 1.89
C ALA A 13 8.72 -11.98 2.16
N PHE A 14 9.15 -12.10 3.42
CA PHE A 14 10.51 -11.85 3.84
C PHE A 14 11.49 -12.85 3.21
N ASP A 15 11.17 -14.15 3.28
CA ASP A 15 11.98 -15.23 2.70
C ASP A 15 12.12 -15.07 1.17
N TYR A 16 11.03 -14.66 0.49
CA TYR A 16 11.08 -14.35 -0.93
C TYR A 16 12.04 -13.20 -1.24
N LEU A 17 11.98 -12.09 -0.47
CA LEU A 17 12.88 -10.94 -0.68
C LEU A 17 14.32 -11.26 -0.31
N GLN A 18 14.53 -12.05 0.74
CA GLN A 18 15.84 -12.58 1.10
C GLN A 18 16.43 -13.36 -0.08
N GLY A 19 15.67 -14.31 -0.65
CA GLY A 19 16.07 -15.05 -1.84
C GLY A 19 16.34 -14.15 -3.05
N TYR A 20 15.48 -13.16 -3.29
CA TYR A 20 15.63 -12.18 -4.36
C TYR A 20 16.98 -11.45 -4.28
N TYR A 21 17.32 -10.84 -3.13
CA TYR A 21 18.58 -10.10 -2.99
C TYR A 21 19.82 -11.00 -2.91
N THR A 22 19.71 -12.15 -2.23
CA THR A 22 20.84 -13.10 -2.17
C THR A 22 21.16 -13.71 -3.54
N SER A 23 20.17 -13.89 -4.42
CA SER A 23 20.41 -14.32 -5.80
C SER A 23 21.14 -13.28 -6.65
N GLN A 24 20.91 -11.99 -6.39
CA GLN A 24 21.52 -10.89 -7.16
C GLN A 24 22.92 -10.51 -6.66
N GLN A 25 23.13 -10.48 -5.34
CA GLN A 25 24.37 -9.96 -4.74
C GLN A 25 25.23 -11.03 -4.08
N GLY A 26 24.71 -12.26 -3.96
CA GLY A 26 25.34 -13.36 -3.24
C GLY A 26 25.05 -13.33 -1.73
N ALA A 27 24.83 -14.50 -1.15
CA ALA A 27 24.40 -14.65 0.24
C ALA A 27 25.35 -14.05 1.30
N LYS A 28 26.63 -13.85 0.97
CA LYS A 28 27.64 -13.29 1.89
C LYS A 28 27.60 -11.77 1.98
N ASN A 29 27.00 -11.10 1.01
CA ASN A 29 27.08 -9.64 0.88
C ASN A 29 25.82 -8.94 1.39
N VAL A 30 24.77 -9.69 1.73
CA VAL A 30 23.48 -9.15 2.19
C VAL A 30 23.34 -9.33 3.68
N LEU A 31 23.35 -8.23 4.42
CA LEU A 31 22.97 -8.16 5.82
C LEU A 31 21.45 -7.97 5.92
N ILE A 32 20.86 -8.78 6.79
CA ILE A 32 19.41 -8.89 6.96
C ILE A 32 19.08 -8.53 8.40
N SER A 33 18.23 -7.53 8.58
CA SER A 33 17.70 -7.16 9.89
C SER A 33 16.18 -7.21 9.88
N ARG A 34 15.59 -7.76 10.94
CA ARG A 34 14.14 -7.70 11.23
C ARG A 34 13.88 -6.59 12.24
N SER A 35 12.75 -5.90 12.12
CA SER A 35 12.27 -4.91 13.09
C SER A 35 13.27 -3.78 13.40
N GLU A 36 13.66 -3.03 12.37
CA GLU A 36 14.59 -1.91 12.49
C GLU A 36 13.87 -0.59 12.70
N LYS A 37 14.41 0.26 13.58
CA LYS A 37 13.81 1.56 13.88
C LYS A 37 14.57 2.68 13.20
N ASN A 38 13.83 3.59 12.57
CA ASN A 38 14.39 4.87 12.15
C ASN A 38 14.63 5.76 13.38
N LYS A 39 15.45 6.81 13.22
CA LYS A 39 15.75 7.80 14.29
C LYS A 39 14.50 8.58 14.76
N GLN A 40 13.38 8.48 14.02
CA GLN A 40 12.08 9.06 14.38
C GLN A 40 11.18 8.06 15.14
N GLY A 41 11.67 6.87 15.47
CA GLY A 41 10.92 5.83 16.20
C GLY A 41 9.95 5.01 15.36
N ILE A 42 9.97 5.14 14.03
CA ILE A 42 9.15 4.37 13.10
C ILE A 42 9.88 3.06 12.79
N GLU A 43 9.18 1.96 13.05
CA GLU A 43 9.67 0.61 12.81
C GLU A 43 9.42 0.17 11.36
N VAL A 44 10.44 -0.47 10.80
CA VAL A 44 10.45 -1.17 9.52
C VAL A 44 10.57 -2.66 9.82
N GLU A 45 9.64 -3.44 9.29
CA GLU A 45 9.51 -4.86 9.59
C GLU A 45 10.68 -5.69 9.03
N GLY A 46 11.21 -5.32 7.86
CA GLY A 46 12.40 -5.96 7.31
C GLY A 46 13.32 -5.00 6.56
N MET A 47 14.61 -5.22 6.71
CA MET A 47 15.64 -4.38 6.13
C MET A 47 16.76 -5.22 5.54
N PHE A 48 17.10 -4.94 4.29
CA PHE A 48 18.16 -5.61 3.54
C PHE A 48 19.21 -4.57 3.19
N THR A 49 20.45 -4.84 3.59
CA THR A 49 21.58 -3.93 3.36
C THR A 49 22.73 -4.66 2.72
N PHE A 50 23.35 -4.05 1.72
CA PHE A 50 24.55 -4.59 1.09
C PHE A 50 25.37 -3.46 0.50
N LYS A 51 26.62 -3.79 0.16
CA LYS A 51 27.56 -2.85 -0.44
C LYS A 51 27.61 -3.04 -1.95
N HIS A 52 27.37 -1.98 -2.71
CA HIS A 52 27.56 -2.00 -4.15
C HIS A 52 29.05 -2.00 -4.53
N PRO A 53 29.39 -2.41 -5.76
CA PRO A 53 30.77 -2.33 -6.29
C PRO A 53 31.37 -0.92 -6.17
N ASP A 54 30.54 0.12 -6.32
CA ASP A 54 30.93 1.53 -6.22
C ASP A 54 31.15 2.01 -4.77
N ASN A 55 31.28 1.08 -3.81
CA ASN A 55 31.47 1.35 -2.39
C ASN A 55 30.28 2.09 -1.72
N THR A 56 29.15 2.24 -2.41
CA THR A 56 27.91 2.80 -1.86
C THR A 56 27.11 1.74 -1.11
N ILE A 57 26.43 2.14 -0.04
CA ILE A 57 25.53 1.25 0.70
C ILE A 57 24.16 1.29 0.05
N PHE A 58 23.65 0.11 -0.27
CA PHE A 58 22.29 -0.08 -0.70
C PHE A 58 21.43 -0.53 0.48
N LEU A 59 20.26 0.09 0.59
CA LEU A 59 19.26 -0.18 1.60
C LEU A 59 17.92 -0.45 0.93
N ALA A 60 17.39 -1.66 1.12
CA ALA A 60 16.02 -1.98 0.81
C ALA A 60 15.22 -2.22 2.10
N THR A 61 13.99 -1.72 2.11
CA THR A 61 13.07 -1.90 3.23
C THR A 61 11.81 -2.60 2.77
N VAL A 62 11.26 -3.46 3.61
CA VAL A 62 9.95 -4.06 3.42
C VAL A 62 9.04 -3.67 4.58
N THR A 63 7.82 -3.26 4.23
CA THR A 63 6.80 -2.88 5.20
C THR A 63 5.52 -3.66 4.99
N PHE A 64 4.93 -4.10 6.09
CA PHE A 64 3.62 -4.75 6.14
C PHE A 64 2.58 -3.90 6.88
N LYS A 65 2.99 -2.76 7.44
CA LYS A 65 2.09 -1.75 8.00
C LYS A 65 0.98 -1.38 7.03
N ASN A 66 -0.25 -1.42 7.53
CA ASN A 66 -1.49 -1.22 6.78
C ASN A 66 -1.79 -2.27 5.69
N SER A 67 -1.02 -3.37 5.60
CA SER A 67 -1.28 -4.48 4.67
C SER A 67 -2.69 -5.01 4.80
N GLN A 68 -3.15 -5.27 6.03
CA GLN A 68 -4.50 -5.75 6.30
C GLN A 68 -5.56 -4.72 5.87
N LYS A 69 -5.38 -3.44 6.21
CA LYS A 69 -6.32 -2.36 5.82
C LYS A 69 -6.42 -2.19 4.31
N LEU A 70 -5.29 -2.28 3.59
CA LEU A 70 -5.26 -2.24 2.13
C LEU A 70 -5.92 -3.49 1.54
N THR A 71 -5.61 -4.66 2.08
CA THR A 71 -6.19 -5.94 1.67
C THR A 71 -7.71 -5.93 1.82
N ASP A 72 -8.22 -5.51 2.97
CA ASP A 72 -9.65 -5.43 3.25
C ASP A 72 -10.33 -4.44 2.31
N LEU A 73 -9.73 -3.27 2.08
CA LEU A 73 -10.26 -2.25 1.19
C LEU A 73 -10.32 -2.74 -0.26
N LEU A 74 -9.26 -3.36 -0.77
CA LEU A 74 -9.20 -3.88 -2.14
C LEU A 74 -10.14 -5.08 -2.33
N THR A 75 -10.24 -5.95 -1.33
CA THR A 75 -11.12 -7.13 -1.35
C THR A 75 -12.58 -6.73 -1.23
N ALA A 76 -12.92 -5.79 -0.34
CA ALA A 76 -14.27 -5.26 -0.21
C ALA A 76 -14.73 -4.61 -1.51
N TYR A 77 -13.88 -3.80 -2.14
CA TYR A 77 -14.17 -3.20 -3.44
C TYR A 77 -14.32 -4.26 -4.54
N LYS A 78 -13.52 -5.33 -4.53
CA LYS A 78 -13.66 -6.42 -5.50
C LYS A 78 -14.99 -7.17 -5.37
N LYS A 79 -15.43 -7.44 -4.13
CA LYS A 79 -16.64 -8.21 -3.84
C LYS A 79 -17.91 -7.40 -4.01
N GLN A 80 -17.92 -6.17 -3.51
CA GLN A 80 -19.13 -5.34 -3.39
C GLN A 80 -19.15 -4.17 -4.38
N GLY A 81 -18.02 -3.85 -5.02
CA GLY A 81 -17.89 -2.67 -5.86
C GLY A 81 -18.01 -1.39 -5.05
N LEU A 82 -18.80 -0.45 -5.57
CA LEU A 82 -19.18 0.76 -4.84
C LEU A 82 -20.38 0.44 -3.95
N ASN A 83 -20.35 0.92 -2.71
CA ASN A 83 -21.39 0.65 -1.72
C ASN A 83 -22.80 0.99 -2.25
N LYS A 84 -23.78 0.12 -1.98
CA LYS A 84 -25.20 0.32 -2.35
C LYS A 84 -25.81 1.58 -1.74
N LEU A 85 -25.20 2.13 -0.68
CA LEU A 85 -25.57 3.44 -0.12
C LEU A 85 -25.65 4.58 -1.15
N ARG A 86 -24.97 4.45 -2.31
CA ARG A 86 -25.11 5.41 -3.42
C ARG A 86 -26.55 5.59 -3.91
N PHE A 87 -27.43 4.60 -3.72
CA PHE A 87 -28.84 4.65 -4.11
C PHE A 87 -29.72 5.33 -3.05
N LEU A 88 -29.23 5.47 -1.82
CA LEU A 88 -30.00 6.13 -0.76
C LEU A 88 -30.11 7.63 -1.01
N THR A 89 -29.04 8.26 -1.49
CA THR A 89 -29.01 9.70 -1.78
C THR A 89 -30.04 10.14 -2.83
N PRO A 90 -30.13 9.53 -4.03
CA PRO A 90 -31.15 9.92 -5.00
C PRO A 90 -32.57 9.62 -4.48
N VAL A 91 -32.77 8.55 -3.72
CA VAL A 91 -34.10 8.24 -3.14
C VAL A 91 -34.51 9.31 -2.13
N LEU A 92 -33.61 9.76 -1.26
CA LEU A 92 -33.86 10.86 -0.34
C LEU A 92 -34.12 12.18 -1.07
N LEU A 93 -33.35 12.47 -2.13
CA LEU A 93 -33.56 13.66 -2.95
C LEU A 93 -34.91 13.63 -3.68
N LEU A 94 -35.34 12.47 -4.18
CA LEU A 94 -36.66 12.29 -4.79
C LEU A 94 -37.77 12.52 -3.77
N MET A 95 -37.68 11.89 -2.59
CA MET A 95 -38.69 12.03 -1.53
C MET A 95 -38.84 13.49 -1.09
N LEU A 96 -37.72 14.17 -0.81
CA LEU A 96 -37.71 15.57 -0.40
C LEU A 96 -38.17 16.51 -1.52
N GLY A 97 -37.74 16.27 -2.75
CA GLY A 97 -38.12 17.12 -3.89
C GLY A 97 -39.60 16.96 -4.29
N VAL A 98 -40.17 15.75 -4.19
CA VAL A 98 -41.61 15.53 -4.41
C VAL A 98 -42.41 16.24 -3.32
N TYR A 99 -42.02 16.09 -2.05
CA TYR A 99 -42.67 16.77 -0.94
C TYR A 99 -42.65 18.31 -1.13
N ALA A 100 -41.48 18.87 -1.47
CA ALA A 100 -41.35 20.30 -1.76
C ALA A 100 -42.21 20.72 -2.95
N SER A 101 -42.23 19.94 -4.03
CA SER A 101 -43.00 20.26 -5.24
C SER A 101 -44.51 20.31 -4.97
N VAL A 102 -45.03 19.43 -4.11
CA VAL A 102 -46.43 19.46 -3.67
C VAL A 102 -46.70 20.68 -2.80
N GLN A 103 -45.82 20.99 -1.84
CA GLN A 103 -46.01 22.11 -0.91
C GLN A 103 -45.98 23.48 -1.59
N PHE A 104 -45.11 23.66 -2.58
CA PHE A 104 -44.98 24.91 -3.34
C PHE A 104 -45.86 24.97 -4.60
N LYS A 105 -46.76 23.99 -4.81
CA LYS A 105 -47.61 23.88 -6.01
C LYS A 105 -46.82 23.92 -7.33
N GLY A 106 -45.59 23.39 -7.33
CA GLY A 106 -44.66 23.45 -8.46
C GLY A 106 -45.07 22.62 -9.69
N GLY A 107 -46.11 21.78 -9.56
CA GLY A 107 -46.67 21.00 -10.67
C GLY A 107 -45.64 20.10 -11.37
N ILE A 108 -45.78 19.96 -12.70
CA ILE A 108 -44.91 19.12 -13.53
C ILE A 108 -43.45 19.62 -13.53
N VAL A 109 -43.26 20.95 -13.49
CA VAL A 109 -41.92 21.55 -13.49
C VAL A 109 -41.15 21.18 -12.22
N GLY A 110 -41.79 21.24 -11.05
CA GLY A 110 -41.18 20.81 -9.78
C GLY A 110 -40.74 19.34 -9.77
N LEU A 111 -41.58 18.46 -10.34
CA LEU A 111 -41.25 17.03 -10.50
C LEU A 111 -40.07 16.82 -11.45
N ALA A 112 -40.03 17.51 -12.59
CA ALA A 112 -38.92 17.43 -13.54
C ALA A 112 -37.59 17.87 -12.89
N VAL A 113 -37.60 18.98 -12.16
CA VAL A 113 -36.43 19.47 -11.41
C VAL A 113 -35.96 18.45 -10.37
N THR A 114 -36.90 17.82 -9.66
CA THR A 114 -36.60 16.79 -8.65
C THR A 114 -35.94 15.56 -9.28
N CYS A 115 -36.43 15.09 -10.43
CA CYS A 115 -35.81 13.98 -11.16
C CYS A 115 -34.37 14.31 -11.60
N VAL A 116 -34.16 15.50 -12.16
CA VAL A 116 -32.81 15.95 -12.56
C VAL A 116 -31.88 16.04 -11.35
N ALA A 117 -32.35 16.61 -10.24
CA ALA A 117 -31.59 16.72 -8.99
C ALA A 117 -31.20 15.35 -8.43
N ALA A 118 -32.10 14.37 -8.48
CA ALA A 118 -31.81 13.00 -8.03
C ALA A 118 -30.74 12.32 -8.90
N VAL A 119 -30.82 12.44 -10.23
CA VAL A 119 -29.80 11.91 -11.15
C VAL A 119 -28.45 12.58 -10.90
N ALA A 120 -28.42 13.91 -10.81
CA ALA A 120 -27.22 14.67 -10.50
C ALA A 120 -26.61 14.24 -9.14
N GLY A 121 -27.45 14.07 -8.12
CA GLY A 121 -27.05 13.59 -6.80
C GLY A 121 -26.44 12.19 -6.83
N PHE A 122 -27.01 11.26 -7.61
CA PHE A 122 -26.45 9.92 -7.78
C PHE A 122 -25.06 9.96 -8.45
N ILE A 123 -24.90 10.75 -9.51
CA ILE A 123 -23.63 10.91 -10.22
C ILE A 123 -22.58 11.51 -9.29
N LEU A 124 -22.93 12.60 -8.60
CA LEU A 124 -22.05 13.29 -7.66
C LEU A 124 -21.63 12.39 -6.50
N HIS A 125 -22.57 11.69 -5.88
CA HIS A 125 -22.26 10.75 -4.80
C HIS A 125 -21.33 9.63 -5.28
N THR A 126 -21.61 9.07 -6.46
CA THR A 126 -20.76 8.03 -7.06
C THR A 126 -19.32 8.54 -7.30
N TYR A 127 -19.18 9.77 -7.78
CA TYR A 127 -17.88 10.42 -7.97
C TYR A 127 -17.15 10.62 -6.64
N LEU A 128 -17.82 11.20 -5.64
CA LEU A 128 -17.27 11.43 -4.30
C LEU A 128 -16.82 10.14 -3.62
N LEU A 129 -17.59 9.05 -3.75
CA LEU A 129 -17.24 7.76 -3.15
C LEU A 129 -15.99 7.15 -3.82
N LYS A 130 -15.88 7.26 -5.16
CA LYS A 130 -14.66 6.87 -5.89
C LYS A 130 -13.46 7.70 -5.44
N TYR A 131 -13.63 9.01 -5.31
CA TYR A 131 -12.58 9.92 -4.87
C TYR A 131 -12.12 9.60 -3.44
N TYR A 132 -13.07 9.38 -2.53
CA TYR A 132 -12.79 8.99 -1.15
C TYR A 132 -11.97 7.70 -1.06
N LEU A 133 -12.35 6.65 -1.81
CA LEU A 133 -11.60 5.39 -1.83
C LEU A 133 -10.17 5.57 -2.35
N LYS A 134 -10.00 6.32 -3.44
CA LYS A 134 -8.67 6.64 -3.99
C LYS A 134 -7.81 7.42 -2.98
N ARG A 135 -8.41 8.40 -2.30
CA ARG A 135 -7.73 9.19 -1.26
C ARG A 135 -7.35 8.31 -0.07
N ARG A 136 -8.21 7.38 0.34
CA ARG A 136 -7.92 6.44 1.43
C ARG A 136 -6.74 5.52 1.08
N VAL A 137 -6.70 4.99 -0.14
CA VAL A 137 -5.54 4.22 -0.64
C VAL A 137 -4.26 5.07 -0.60
N ASN A 138 -4.34 6.32 -1.09
CA ASN A 138 -3.20 7.24 -1.08
C ASN A 138 -2.67 7.51 0.33
N ASN A 139 -3.57 7.78 1.29
CA ASN A 139 -3.21 8.04 2.68
C ASN A 139 -2.57 6.83 3.36
N LEU A 140 -3.05 5.61 3.08
CA LEU A 140 -2.45 4.38 3.61
C LEU A 140 -1.03 4.18 3.09
N LEU A 141 -0.76 4.59 1.84
CA LEU A 141 0.56 4.54 1.22
C LEU A 141 1.48 5.69 1.63
N ASP A 142 0.96 6.80 2.15
CA ASP A 142 1.79 7.93 2.59
C ASP A 142 2.65 7.58 3.82
N VAL A 143 2.27 6.56 4.60
CA VAL A 143 3.08 6.05 5.71
C VAL A 143 4.42 5.50 5.22
N LEU A 144 4.48 4.92 4.01
CA LEU A 144 5.71 4.36 3.44
C LEU A 144 6.75 5.43 3.09
N LYS A 145 6.32 6.68 2.85
CA LYS A 145 7.24 7.79 2.57
C LYS A 145 8.18 8.11 3.73
N MET A 146 7.83 7.69 4.94
CA MET A 146 8.63 7.92 6.14
C MET A 146 9.83 6.98 6.24
N HIS A 147 9.82 5.86 5.50
CA HIS A 147 10.93 4.90 5.45
C HIS A 147 11.87 5.30 4.32
N GLN A 148 12.99 5.97 4.62
CA GLN A 148 13.90 6.38 3.56
C GLN A 148 14.81 5.20 3.17
N SER A 149 14.77 4.78 1.92
CA SER A 149 15.57 3.65 1.41
C SER A 149 15.79 3.76 -0.10
N ASN A 150 16.77 3.01 -0.62
CA ASN A 150 17.00 2.90 -2.06
C ASN A 150 15.82 2.19 -2.72
N GLU A 151 15.37 1.08 -2.14
CA GLU A 151 14.17 0.38 -2.59
C GLU A 151 13.17 0.21 -1.45
N GLN A 152 11.90 0.36 -1.79
CA GLN A 152 10.78 0.23 -0.87
C GLN A 152 9.88 -0.89 -1.34
N TRP A 153 9.62 -1.85 -0.47
CA TRP A 153 8.72 -2.97 -0.70
C TRP A 153 7.51 -2.87 0.21
N LEU A 154 6.34 -3.13 -0.38
CA LEU A 154 5.09 -3.29 0.32
C LEU A 154 4.61 -4.73 0.17
N GLY A 155 4.52 -5.44 1.29
CA GLY A 155 3.94 -6.77 1.33
C GLY A 155 2.45 -6.75 1.63
N LEU A 156 1.66 -7.43 0.80
CA LEU A 156 0.21 -7.55 0.98
C LEU A 156 -0.21 -9.01 1.19
N SER A 157 -1.01 -9.25 2.23
CA SER A 157 -1.62 -10.55 2.53
C SER A 157 -2.90 -10.77 1.72
N ILE A 158 -2.76 -10.88 0.39
CA ILE A 158 -3.90 -10.89 -0.52
C ILE A 158 -3.70 -11.85 -1.69
N SER A 159 -4.78 -12.47 -2.15
CA SER A 159 -4.76 -13.22 -3.41
C SER A 159 -4.58 -12.28 -4.60
N SER A 160 -3.68 -12.63 -5.52
CA SER A 160 -3.48 -11.90 -6.78
C SER A 160 -4.77 -11.81 -7.62
N LEU A 161 -5.73 -12.72 -7.43
CA LEU A 161 -7.05 -12.66 -8.09
C LEU A 161 -7.85 -11.41 -7.73
N VAL A 162 -7.59 -10.77 -6.58
CA VAL A 162 -8.26 -9.52 -6.18
C VAL A 162 -7.91 -8.37 -7.13
N PHE A 163 -6.75 -8.43 -7.79
CA PHE A 163 -6.30 -7.40 -8.73
C PHE A 163 -6.94 -7.52 -10.11
N ARG A 164 -7.40 -8.72 -10.50
CA ARG A 164 -8.03 -8.94 -11.81
C ARG A 164 -9.34 -8.15 -11.90
N ASN A 165 -9.49 -7.32 -12.94
CA ASN A 165 -10.70 -6.49 -13.18
C ASN A 165 -11.12 -5.68 -11.93
N ASN A 166 -10.16 -5.07 -11.25
CA ASN A 166 -10.39 -4.24 -10.07
C ASN A 166 -9.78 -2.86 -10.27
N ASN A 167 -10.63 -1.89 -10.62
CA ASN A 167 -10.20 -0.52 -10.92
C ASN A 167 -9.46 0.14 -9.75
N LEU A 168 -9.80 -0.19 -8.51
CA LEU A 168 -9.14 0.36 -7.33
C LEU A 168 -7.77 -0.27 -7.12
N ALA A 169 -7.63 -1.58 -7.38
CA ALA A 169 -6.34 -2.27 -7.36
C ALA A 169 -5.42 -1.78 -8.49
N SER A 170 -5.96 -1.54 -9.69
CA SER A 170 -5.19 -0.93 -10.79
C SER A 170 -4.73 0.50 -10.44
N TYR A 171 -5.58 1.29 -9.78
CA TYR A 171 -5.19 2.61 -9.27
C TYR A 171 -4.09 2.51 -8.22
N PHE A 172 -4.22 1.57 -7.27
CA PHE A 172 -3.21 1.29 -6.25
C PHE A 172 -1.86 0.94 -6.88
N LEU A 173 -1.81 -0.01 -7.82
CA LEU A 173 -0.56 -0.40 -8.50
C LEU A 173 0.06 0.77 -9.27
N LYS A 174 -0.75 1.55 -10.00
CA LYS A 174 -0.27 2.77 -10.67
C LYS A 174 0.31 3.78 -9.68
N LEU A 175 -0.26 3.90 -8.49
CA LEU A 175 0.27 4.79 -7.45
C LEU A 175 1.61 4.27 -6.92
N CYS A 176 1.72 2.97 -6.65
CA CYS A 176 2.97 2.33 -6.22
C CYS A 176 4.06 2.49 -7.29
N GLN A 177 3.75 2.20 -8.56
CA GLN A 177 4.66 2.37 -9.69
C GLN A 177 5.17 3.82 -9.81
N ARG A 178 4.27 4.81 -9.73
CA ARG A 178 4.65 6.24 -9.75
C ARG A 178 5.56 6.64 -8.59
N ARG A 179 5.39 5.99 -7.44
CA ARG A 179 6.19 6.22 -6.24
C ARG A 179 7.47 5.37 -6.19
N GLY A 180 7.68 4.47 -7.15
CA GLY A 180 8.82 3.54 -7.14
C GLY A 180 8.72 2.44 -6.07
N ILE A 181 7.52 2.15 -5.57
CA ILE A 181 7.30 1.15 -4.51
C ILE A 181 7.06 -0.21 -5.16
N GLY A 182 7.87 -1.20 -4.79
CA GLY A 182 7.68 -2.60 -5.12
C GLY A 182 6.53 -3.19 -4.34
N VAL A 183 5.74 -4.05 -4.97
CA VAL A 183 4.58 -4.70 -4.36
C VAL A 183 4.68 -6.20 -4.53
N ILE A 184 4.67 -6.91 -3.41
CA ILE A 184 4.54 -8.36 -3.36
C ILE A 184 3.22 -8.73 -2.69
N THR A 185 2.58 -9.77 -3.22
CA THR A 185 1.35 -10.31 -2.66
C THR A 185 1.58 -11.75 -2.24
N VAL A 186 1.08 -12.11 -1.07
CA VAL A 186 1.15 -13.47 -0.55
C VAL A 186 -0.27 -14.00 -0.42
N GLY A 187 -0.58 -15.02 -1.21
CA GLY A 187 -1.87 -15.69 -1.16
C GLY A 187 -1.99 -16.68 0.00
N LYS A 188 -3.21 -17.18 0.25
CA LYS A 188 -3.50 -18.17 1.32
C LYS A 188 -2.69 -19.47 1.25
N ARG A 189 -2.16 -19.82 0.07
CA ARG A 189 -1.32 -21.01 -0.17
C ARG A 189 0.18 -20.69 -0.07
N ALA A 190 0.56 -19.63 0.65
CA ALA A 190 1.93 -19.12 0.73
C ALA A 190 2.57 -18.77 -0.63
N LYS A 191 1.76 -18.66 -1.69
CA LYS A 191 2.26 -18.30 -3.02
C LYS A 191 2.55 -16.80 -3.03
N VAL A 192 3.83 -16.46 -3.12
CA VAL A 192 4.29 -15.09 -3.34
C VAL A 192 4.18 -14.76 -4.82
N VAL A 193 3.59 -13.61 -5.13
CA VAL A 193 3.49 -13.07 -6.49
C VAL A 193 3.99 -11.64 -6.46
N LEU A 194 5.02 -11.39 -7.26
CA LEU A 194 5.52 -10.05 -7.56
C LEU A 194 4.51 -9.33 -8.46
N MET A 195 3.94 -8.23 -7.95
CA MET A 195 2.95 -7.44 -8.68
C MET A 195 3.56 -6.23 -9.35
N GLN A 196 4.59 -5.65 -8.74
CA GLN A 196 5.30 -4.47 -9.22
C GLN A 196 6.72 -4.50 -8.67
N GLU A 197 7.70 -4.27 -9.52
CA GLU A 197 9.10 -4.09 -9.10
C GLU A 197 9.31 -2.68 -8.52
N PRO A 198 10.17 -2.54 -7.49
CA PRO A 198 10.56 -1.25 -6.96
C PRO A 198 11.40 -0.49 -7.97
N ARG A 199 11.49 0.83 -7.78
CA ARG A 199 12.46 1.66 -8.50
C ARG A 199 13.52 2.10 -7.51
N THR A 200 14.78 1.83 -7.85
CA THR A 200 15.91 2.28 -7.04
C THR A 200 15.97 3.80 -7.01
N ASN A 201 15.97 4.35 -5.80
CA ASN A 201 16.20 5.77 -5.53
C ASN A 201 17.64 5.98 -5.09
N VAL A 202 18.20 7.13 -5.49
CA VAL A 202 19.51 7.59 -5.05
C VAL A 202 19.30 8.74 -4.08
N SER A 203 19.93 8.66 -2.91
CA SER A 203 19.85 9.73 -1.92
C SER A 203 20.67 10.93 -2.39
N ARG A 204 20.07 12.13 -2.31
CA ARG A 204 20.74 13.39 -2.64
C ARG A 204 21.64 13.90 -1.50
N LYS A 205 21.44 13.38 -0.28
CA LYS A 205 22.10 13.86 0.96
C LYS A 205 23.04 12.82 1.57
N GLY A 206 23.54 11.88 0.76
CA GLY A 206 24.43 10.81 1.21
C GLY A 206 23.78 9.44 1.10
N ASP A 207 23.67 8.72 2.22
CA ASP A 207 23.18 7.33 2.30
C ASP A 207 21.93 7.26 3.18
N PHE A 208 20.96 6.44 2.76
CA PHE A 208 19.70 6.25 3.47
C PHE A 208 19.88 5.57 4.83
N LEU A 209 20.96 4.80 5.03
CA LEU A 209 21.26 4.16 6.32
C LEU A 209 21.41 5.17 7.46
N SER A 210 21.78 6.41 7.16
CA SER A 210 21.91 7.49 8.15
C SER A 210 20.61 7.86 8.88
N HIS A 211 19.46 7.42 8.37
CA HIS A 211 18.17 7.63 9.00
C HIS A 211 17.79 6.58 10.05
N TYR A 212 18.62 5.54 10.23
CA TYR A 212 18.34 4.39 11.09
C TYR A 212 19.17 4.39 12.37
N VAL A 213 18.61 3.84 13.45
CA VAL A 213 19.27 3.79 14.77
C VAL A 213 20.46 2.83 14.75
N SER A 214 20.33 1.73 14.02
CA SER A 214 21.34 0.69 13.82
C SER A 214 22.44 1.04 12.81
N GLU A 215 22.53 2.31 12.40
CA GLU A 215 23.51 2.77 11.41
C GLU A 215 24.94 2.27 11.72
N HIS A 216 25.42 2.50 12.94
CA HIS A 216 26.80 2.16 13.30
C HIS A 216 27.04 0.65 13.31
N SER A 217 26.10 -0.15 13.83
CA SER A 217 26.24 -1.61 13.88
C SER A 217 26.24 -2.21 12.47
N ILE A 218 25.38 -1.71 11.59
CA ILE A 218 25.27 -2.17 10.21
C ILE A 218 26.49 -1.79 9.40
N ARG A 219 26.97 -0.54 9.51
CA ARG A 219 28.20 -0.11 8.81
C ARG A 219 29.39 -0.98 9.21
N LYS A 220 29.53 -1.28 10.50
CA LYS A 220 30.60 -2.15 11.01
C LYS A 220 30.47 -3.57 10.46
N ALA A 221 29.28 -4.16 10.50
CA ALA A 221 29.04 -5.52 9.98
C ALA A 221 29.34 -5.65 8.48
N ILE A 222 29.00 -4.61 7.68
CA ILE A 222 29.28 -4.57 6.24
C ILE A 222 30.78 -4.39 5.95
N GLN A 223 31.50 -3.61 6.77
CA GLN A 223 32.94 -3.38 6.59
C GLN A 223 33.78 -4.58 7.02
N ASP A 224 33.44 -5.22 8.14
CA ASP A 224 34.24 -6.28 8.73
C ASP A 224 33.98 -7.65 8.06
N ASN A 225 33.12 -7.74 7.02
CA ASN A 225 32.63 -9.00 6.43
C ASN A 225 32.15 -10.04 7.47
N THR A 226 31.87 -9.58 8.70
CA THR A 226 31.57 -10.45 9.83
C THR A 226 30.06 -10.60 9.90
N ILE A 227 29.56 -11.54 9.10
CA ILE A 227 28.14 -11.87 9.03
C ILE A 227 27.74 -12.55 10.34
N LEU A 228 27.24 -11.79 11.32
CA LEU A 228 26.47 -12.37 12.42
C LEU A 228 25.09 -12.76 11.88
N ARG A 229 24.94 -14.03 11.52
CA ARG A 229 23.64 -14.68 11.34
C ARG A 229 22.95 -14.70 12.70
N VAL A 230 21.97 -13.83 12.93
CA VAL A 230 21.04 -14.04 14.05
C VAL A 230 19.92 -14.92 13.50
N ALA A 231 19.88 -16.14 14.04
CA ALA A 231 18.87 -17.17 13.81
C ALA A 231 17.53 -16.82 14.46
#